data_AF-A0A2E0S0H9-F1
#
_entry.id   AF-A0A2E0S0H9-F1
#
_cell.length_a   1.000
_cell.length_b   1.000
_cell.length_c   1.000
_cell.angle_alpha   90.00
_cell.angle_beta   90.00
_cell.angle_gamma   90.00
#
_symmetry.space_group_name_H-M   'P 1'
#
loop_
_entity.id
_entity.type
_entity.pdbx_description
1 polymer ?
#
loop_
_entity_poly.entity_id
_entity_poly.type
_entity_poly.pdbx_seq_one_letter_code
_entity_poly.pdbx_strand_id
1 'polypeptide(L)'
;MSIYIDVKYLNLLSNRLPIFKQKREFLWNFRCPICGDSQKKSTKARGYIHRKDNDLFYKCHNCGVGKSFSNFLKELDVRLHSEYIMERYKTGENKFSNYQEPEFKFETPKFQKIDLNIPCVKDLEDEHFCKQYVKSRNIEVTKYKYLYFAQDFKKWVESLNLDTNYDLIENDPRLVIPFFDKDYNMIAAQGRSLRGKSKLRYVTIKVKENSPKIFGMNTWDENKTTYIVEGPIDSLFVENSLAMAGADLSAYRKMFENIDVVFVYDNEKRNKEIVKKMDRIIANNQKIVIWPRHVIQKDINDMILNNVDVMNIIEHNTYQGLTAKTKLLEFKL
;
A
#
# COMPACT_ATOMS: atom_id res chain seq x y z
N MET A 1 6.26 37.73 14.96
CA MET A 1 7.00 36.70 15.73
C MET A 1 8.19 36.15 14.95
N SER A 2 8.22 36.31 13.62
CA SER A 2 9.23 35.91 12.63
C SER A 2 10.68 36.26 13.00
N ILE A 3 10.93 37.51 13.41
CA ILE A 3 12.30 37.99 13.60
C ILE A 3 13.06 37.26 14.72
N TYR A 4 12.36 36.75 15.74
CA TYR A 4 13.01 35.98 16.81
C TYR A 4 13.55 34.64 16.28
N ILE A 5 12.81 33.99 15.38
CA ILE A 5 13.24 32.76 14.70
C ILE A 5 14.42 33.09 13.79
N ASP A 6 14.37 34.18 13.02
CA ASP A 6 15.50 34.60 12.17
C ASP A 6 16.77 34.85 12.99
N VAL A 7 16.65 35.54 14.11
CA VAL A 7 17.78 35.81 15.02
C VAL A 7 18.31 34.52 15.64
N LYS A 8 17.44 33.62 16.09
CA LYS A 8 17.82 32.29 16.61
C LYS A 8 18.67 31.54 15.59
N TYR A 9 18.18 31.41 14.36
CA TYR A 9 18.87 30.64 13.32
C TYR A 9 20.11 31.36 12.77
N LEU A 10 20.16 32.69 12.82
CA LEU A 10 21.38 33.44 12.54
C LEU A 10 22.47 33.17 13.58
N ASN A 11 22.10 33.13 14.86
CA ASN A 11 23.03 32.78 15.94
C ASN A 11 23.50 31.33 15.84
N LEU A 12 22.65 30.39 15.41
CA LEU A 12 23.09 29.01 15.13
C LEU A 12 24.07 28.96 13.94
N LEU A 13 23.89 29.82 12.94
CA LEU A 13 24.79 29.92 11.78
C LEU A 13 26.10 30.67 12.09
N SER A 14 26.18 31.43 13.19
CA SER A 14 27.28 32.39 13.44
C SER A 14 28.68 31.76 13.40
N ASN A 15 28.80 30.50 13.83
CA ASN A 15 30.07 29.76 13.84
C ASN A 15 30.65 29.54 12.43
N ARG A 16 29.81 29.61 11.39
CA ARG A 16 30.23 29.49 9.98
C ARG A 16 30.46 30.84 9.31
N LEU A 17 30.23 31.95 10.03
CA LEU A 17 30.39 33.30 9.52
C LEU A 17 31.68 33.91 10.10
N PRO A 18 32.75 34.09 9.30
CA PRO A 18 34.00 34.60 9.83
C PRO A 18 33.86 36.05 10.29
N ILE A 19 34.44 36.37 11.45
CA ILE A 19 34.43 37.73 12.04
C ILE A 19 32.99 38.20 12.30
N PHE A 20 32.12 37.28 12.72
CA PHE A 20 30.75 37.59 13.06
C PHE A 20 30.67 38.51 14.29
N LYS A 21 30.04 39.67 14.10
CA LYS A 21 29.84 40.65 15.16
C LYS A 21 28.49 41.33 15.02
N GLN A 22 27.72 41.38 16.10
CA GLN A 22 26.57 42.26 16.20
C GLN A 22 27.04 43.70 16.43
N LYS A 23 26.61 44.62 15.57
CA LYS A 23 26.99 46.04 15.65
C LYS A 23 25.97 46.85 16.45
N ARG A 24 24.69 46.49 16.33
CA ARG A 24 23.55 47.04 17.09
C ARG A 24 22.37 46.07 17.01
N GLU A 25 21.25 46.44 17.62
CA GLU A 25 20.02 45.66 17.50
C GLU A 25 19.65 45.44 16.03
N PHE A 26 19.42 44.18 15.67
CA PHE A 26 19.11 43.74 14.32
C PHE A 26 20.12 44.13 13.20
N LEU A 27 21.40 44.33 13.54
CA LEU A 27 22.46 44.55 12.56
C LEU A 27 23.72 43.74 12.91
N TRP A 28 24.07 42.81 12.04
CA TRP A 28 25.27 41.98 12.15
C TRP A 28 26.20 42.22 10.97
N ASN A 29 27.50 42.12 11.22
CA ASN A 29 28.55 42.27 10.23
C ASN A 29 29.49 41.06 10.30
N PHE A 30 29.92 40.59 9.14
CA PHE A 30 30.82 39.46 9.00
C PHE A 30 31.48 39.48 7.62
N ARG A 31 32.52 38.66 7.47
CA ARG A 31 33.18 38.44 6.18
C ARG A 31 32.24 37.68 5.26
N CYS A 32 32.01 38.19 4.05
CA CYS A 32 31.10 37.57 3.09
C CYS A 32 31.53 36.11 2.80
N PRO A 33 30.71 35.10 3.13
CA PRO A 33 31.06 33.70 2.89
C PRO A 33 30.98 33.30 1.40
N ILE A 34 30.28 34.09 0.58
CA ILE A 34 30.08 33.81 -0.86
C ILE A 34 31.29 34.28 -1.68
N CYS A 35 31.80 35.49 -1.44
CA CYS A 35 32.91 36.06 -2.22
C CYS A 35 34.24 36.15 -1.47
N GLY A 36 34.26 35.80 -0.18
CA GLY A 36 35.46 35.86 0.65
C GLY A 36 35.99 37.27 0.91
N ASP A 37 35.28 38.33 0.52
CA ASP A 37 35.61 39.74 0.76
C ASP A 37 36.94 40.23 0.13
N SER A 38 38.09 40.01 0.77
CA SER A 38 39.39 40.48 0.28
C SER A 38 40.45 39.41 0.48
N GLN A 39 41.11 38.99 -0.59
CA GLN A 39 42.22 38.03 -0.52
C GLN A 39 43.46 38.63 0.18
N LYS A 40 43.67 39.95 0.12
CA LYS A 40 44.83 40.62 0.74
C LYS A 40 44.64 40.99 2.21
N LYS A 41 43.40 41.23 2.65
CA LYS A 41 43.09 41.66 4.03
C LYS A 41 42.05 40.73 4.66
N SER A 42 42.49 39.88 5.58
CA SER A 42 41.63 38.94 6.32
C SER A 42 40.59 39.66 7.19
N THR A 43 40.88 40.87 7.65
CA THR A 43 40.01 41.66 8.54
C THR A 43 38.86 42.40 7.85
N LYS A 44 38.80 42.40 6.50
CA LYS A 44 37.72 43.06 5.77
C LYS A 44 36.42 42.23 5.88
N ALA A 45 35.37 42.87 6.38
CA ALA A 45 34.03 42.32 6.54
C ALA A 45 32.98 43.28 5.96
N ARG A 46 32.45 42.97 4.77
CA ARG A 46 31.43 43.80 4.08
C ARG A 46 30.11 43.04 3.86
N GLY A 47 29.96 41.87 4.47
CA GLY A 47 28.67 41.20 4.62
C GLY A 47 27.91 41.79 5.81
N TYR A 48 26.62 42.05 5.61
CA TYR A 48 25.72 42.54 6.64
C TYR A 48 24.41 41.75 6.63
N ILE A 49 23.92 41.42 7.82
CA ILE A 49 22.51 41.07 8.00
C ILE A 49 21.84 42.21 8.73
N HIS A 50 20.74 42.70 8.17
CA HIS A 50 19.97 43.81 8.72
C HIS A 50 18.48 43.49 8.64
N ARG A 51 17.71 44.07 9.56
CA ARG A 51 16.25 44.01 9.51
C ARG A 51 15.70 44.95 8.44
N LYS A 52 14.70 44.47 7.72
CA LYS A 52 13.78 45.28 6.93
C LYS A 52 12.36 44.79 7.26
N ASP A 53 11.51 45.69 7.72
CA ASP A 53 10.17 45.38 8.24
C ASP A 53 10.21 44.31 9.34
N ASN A 54 9.73 43.09 9.09
CA ASN A 54 9.71 42.00 10.08
C ASN A 54 10.67 40.84 9.77
N ASP A 55 11.51 40.99 8.74
CA ASP A 55 12.42 39.94 8.30
C ASP A 55 13.88 40.41 8.25
N LEU A 56 14.80 39.46 8.31
CA LEU A 56 16.22 39.71 8.13
C LEU A 56 16.64 39.56 6.65
N PHE A 57 17.55 40.42 6.22
CA PHE A 57 18.12 40.41 4.87
C PHE A 57 19.64 40.46 4.92
N TYR A 58 20.26 39.63 4.08
CA TYR A 58 21.68 39.66 3.84
C TYR A 58 22.01 40.62 2.68
N LYS A 59 23.05 41.43 2.85
CA LYS A 59 23.65 42.25 1.80
C LYS A 59 25.17 42.26 1.90
N CYS A 60 25.85 42.03 0.78
CA CYS A 60 27.28 42.22 0.66
C CYS A 60 27.60 43.51 -0.11
N HIS A 61 28.38 44.40 0.49
CA HIS A 61 28.87 45.63 -0.17
C HIS A 61 30.16 45.40 -0.98
N ASN A 62 30.65 44.16 -1.08
CA ASN A 62 31.76 43.82 -1.97
C ASN A 62 31.28 43.26 -3.31
N CYS A 63 30.58 42.12 -3.29
CA CYS A 63 30.08 41.47 -4.51
C CYS A 63 28.65 41.88 -4.88
N GLY A 64 28.01 42.76 -4.11
CA GLY A 64 26.66 43.25 -4.40
C GLY A 64 25.52 42.27 -4.09
N VAL A 65 25.80 41.00 -3.79
CA VAL A 65 24.77 39.98 -3.49
C VAL A 65 23.86 40.43 -2.36
N GLY A 66 22.55 40.38 -2.60
CA GLY A 66 21.51 40.59 -1.60
C GLY A 66 20.52 39.43 -1.61
N LYS A 67 20.16 38.91 -0.43
CA LYS A 67 19.25 37.76 -0.27
C LYS A 67 18.38 37.95 0.96
N SER A 68 17.19 37.35 0.97
CA SER A 68 16.45 37.14 2.24
C SER A 68 17.27 36.22 3.15
N PHE A 69 17.06 36.32 4.47
CA PHE A 69 17.77 35.48 5.42
C PHE A 69 17.55 33.99 5.15
N SER A 70 16.31 33.58 4.84
CA SER A 70 15.99 32.20 4.44
C SER A 70 16.85 31.69 3.27
N ASN A 71 16.96 32.47 2.18
CA ASN A 71 17.75 32.08 1.02
C ASN A 71 19.26 32.10 1.30
N PHE A 72 19.72 33.03 2.13
CA PHE A 72 21.11 33.08 2.59
C PHE A 72 21.45 31.85 3.44
N LEU A 73 20.56 31.46 4.35
CA LEU A 73 20.71 30.27 5.19
C LEU A 73 20.75 29.00 4.33
N LYS A 74 19.83 28.86 3.36
CA LYS A 74 19.78 27.71 2.43
C LYS A 74 21.09 27.50 1.66
N GLU A 75 21.74 28.58 1.26
CA GLU A 75 23.00 28.53 0.52
C GLU A 75 24.19 28.06 1.37
N LEU A 76 24.17 28.34 2.68
CA LEU A 76 25.26 28.00 3.59
C LEU A 76 25.04 26.68 4.35
N ASP A 77 23.79 26.35 4.64
CA ASP A 77 23.41 25.13 5.33
C ASP A 77 21.96 24.73 5.00
N VAL A 78 21.84 23.77 4.07
CA VAL A 78 20.54 23.21 3.65
C VAL A 78 19.83 22.50 4.80
N ARG A 79 20.56 21.88 5.73
CA ARG A 79 19.98 21.16 6.88
C ARG A 79 19.41 22.14 7.90
N LEU A 80 20.20 23.14 8.29
CA LEU A 80 19.77 24.19 9.22
C LEU A 80 18.62 25.03 8.62
N HIS A 81 18.62 25.22 7.29
CA HIS A 81 17.50 25.82 6.58
C HIS A 81 16.21 25.00 6.69
N SER A 82 16.27 23.68 6.57
CA SER A 82 15.11 22.81 6.70
C SER A 82 14.47 22.89 8.09
N GLU A 83 15.30 22.93 9.14
CA GLU A 83 14.85 23.13 10.53
C GLU A 83 14.20 24.51 10.71
N TYR A 84 14.85 25.55 10.20
CA TYR A 84 14.35 26.93 10.21
C TYR A 84 12.96 27.05 9.55
N ILE A 85 12.79 26.44 8.39
CA ILE A 85 11.52 26.41 7.68
C ILE A 85 10.46 25.72 8.54
N MET A 86 10.74 24.52 9.07
CA MET A 86 9.81 23.79 9.92
C MET A 86 9.35 24.59 11.15
N GLU A 87 10.27 25.31 11.81
CA GLU A 87 9.96 26.15 12.96
C GLU A 87 9.11 27.37 12.58
N ARG A 88 9.43 28.05 11.47
CA ARG A 88 8.60 29.14 10.89
C ARG A 88 7.17 28.65 10.55
N TYR A 89 7.03 27.43 9.99
CA TYR A 89 5.74 26.80 9.68
C TYR A 89 4.90 26.52 10.93
N LYS A 90 5.51 25.96 12.00
CA LYS A 90 4.80 25.65 13.27
C LYS A 90 4.21 26.88 13.95
N THR A 91 4.81 28.05 13.77
CA THR A 91 4.33 29.31 14.36
C THR A 91 3.24 30.02 13.53
N GLY A 92 2.80 29.43 12.42
CA GLY A 92 1.65 29.93 11.64
C GLY A 92 1.90 31.20 10.83
N GLU A 93 3.17 31.60 10.61
CA GLU A 93 3.52 32.86 9.95
C GLU A 93 3.90 32.68 8.47
N ASN A 94 3.02 32.07 7.68
CA ASN A 94 3.12 32.03 6.21
C ASN A 94 2.19 33.04 5.53
N LYS A 95 2.03 34.24 6.08
CA LYS A 95 1.13 35.25 5.50
C LYS A 95 1.65 35.92 4.21
N PHE A 96 2.86 35.59 3.74
CA PHE A 96 3.45 36.20 2.53
C PHE A 96 4.28 35.21 1.67
N SER A 97 3.95 33.92 1.66
CA SER A 97 4.55 33.01 0.68
C SER A 97 3.75 33.10 -0.62
N ASN A 98 4.41 33.47 -1.74
CA ASN A 98 3.83 33.33 -3.10
C ASN A 98 3.72 31.87 -3.55
N TYR A 99 3.85 30.91 -2.63
CA TYR A 99 3.58 29.51 -2.90
C TYR A 99 2.06 29.36 -2.91
N GLN A 100 1.50 29.03 -4.07
CA GLN A 100 0.14 28.49 -4.11
C GLN A 100 0.13 27.30 -3.17
N GLU A 101 -0.76 27.32 -2.16
CA GLU A 101 -1.09 26.11 -1.44
C GLU A 101 -1.43 25.05 -2.49
N PRO A 102 -0.81 23.86 -2.45
CA PRO A 102 -1.20 22.80 -3.36
C PRO A 102 -2.70 22.56 -3.17
N GLU A 103 -3.48 22.79 -4.23
CA GLU A 103 -4.87 22.37 -4.24
C GLU A 103 -4.88 20.85 -4.12
N PHE A 104 -5.14 20.37 -2.90
CA PHE A 104 -5.47 18.97 -2.71
C PHE A 104 -6.89 18.76 -3.26
N LYS A 105 -6.96 18.44 -4.55
CA LYS A 105 -8.16 17.86 -5.14
C LYS A 105 -8.31 16.44 -4.61
N PHE A 106 -8.90 16.33 -3.43
CA PHE A 106 -9.43 15.06 -2.97
C PHE A 106 -10.67 14.79 -3.82
N GLU A 107 -10.55 13.91 -4.81
CA GLU A 107 -11.74 13.32 -5.40
C GLU A 107 -12.51 12.66 -4.26
N THR A 108 -13.76 13.09 -4.05
CA THR A 108 -14.66 12.39 -3.14
C THR A 108 -14.66 10.92 -3.55
N PRO A 109 -14.37 9.97 -2.65
CA PRO A 109 -14.37 8.57 -3.00
C PRO A 109 -15.75 8.23 -3.56
N LYS A 110 -15.80 7.94 -4.85
CA LYS A 110 -17.01 7.45 -5.50
C LYS A 110 -17.23 6.04 -4.94
N PHE A 111 -18.02 5.94 -3.88
CA PHE A 111 -18.55 4.66 -3.43
C PHE A 111 -19.51 4.17 -4.51
N GLN A 112 -18.99 3.49 -5.53
CA GLN A 112 -19.82 2.77 -6.47
C GLN A 112 -20.54 1.68 -5.67
N LYS A 113 -21.86 1.84 -5.52
CA LYS A 113 -22.69 0.82 -4.92
C LYS A 113 -22.75 -0.33 -5.93
N ILE A 114 -21.97 -1.38 -5.66
CA ILE A 114 -22.06 -2.62 -6.42
C ILE A 114 -23.42 -3.24 -6.09
N ASP A 115 -24.35 -3.13 -7.03
CA ASP A 115 -25.64 -3.82 -6.95
C ASP A 115 -25.60 -5.06 -7.83
N LEU A 116 -25.59 -6.23 -7.20
CA LEU A 116 -25.59 -7.53 -7.89
C LEU A 116 -27.00 -8.09 -8.05
N ASN A 117 -28.05 -7.36 -7.62
CA ASN A 117 -29.43 -7.84 -7.53
C ASN A 117 -29.60 -9.14 -6.72
N ILE A 118 -28.66 -9.41 -5.80
CA ILE A 118 -28.69 -10.50 -4.84
C ILE A 118 -28.26 -9.98 -3.46
N PRO A 119 -28.79 -10.54 -2.36
CA PRO A 119 -28.50 -10.06 -1.02
C PRO A 119 -27.02 -10.22 -0.66
N CYS A 120 -26.45 -9.18 -0.07
CA CYS A 120 -25.13 -9.25 0.57
C CYS A 120 -25.23 -10.05 1.88
N VAL A 121 -24.22 -10.87 2.18
CA VAL A 121 -24.18 -11.68 3.41
C VAL A 121 -24.24 -10.82 4.67
N LYS A 122 -23.70 -9.60 4.62
CA LYS A 122 -23.79 -8.64 5.73
C LYS A 122 -25.25 -8.33 6.12
N ASP A 123 -26.14 -8.26 5.13
CA ASP A 123 -27.52 -7.81 5.28
C ASP A 123 -28.51 -8.97 5.45
N LEU A 124 -28.02 -10.23 5.46
CA LEU A 124 -28.86 -11.39 5.76
C LEU A 124 -29.13 -11.48 7.28
N GLU A 125 -30.29 -12.04 7.64
CA GLU A 125 -30.62 -12.42 9.01
C GLU A 125 -29.56 -13.36 9.60
N ASP A 126 -29.33 -13.27 10.91
CA ASP A 126 -28.29 -14.05 11.58
C ASP A 126 -28.51 -15.56 11.41
N GLU A 127 -29.75 -16.04 11.48
CA GLU A 127 -30.12 -17.45 11.31
C GLU A 127 -30.05 -17.93 9.86
N HIS A 128 -29.85 -17.03 8.89
CA HIS A 128 -29.81 -17.41 7.48
C HIS A 128 -28.63 -18.36 7.21
N PHE A 129 -28.91 -19.53 6.64
CA PHE A 129 -27.92 -20.62 6.49
C PHE A 129 -26.64 -20.20 5.74
N CYS A 130 -26.72 -19.27 4.78
CA CYS A 130 -25.53 -18.71 4.12
C CYS A 130 -24.66 -17.90 5.09
N LYS A 131 -25.26 -17.07 5.96
CA LYS A 131 -24.53 -16.28 6.96
C LYS A 131 -23.96 -17.19 8.05
N GLN A 132 -24.72 -18.20 8.49
CA GLN A 132 -24.22 -19.26 9.38
C GLN A 132 -23.03 -20.01 8.78
N TYR A 133 -23.06 -20.32 7.48
CA TYR A 133 -21.94 -20.92 6.77
C TYR A 133 -20.69 -20.02 6.77
N VAL A 134 -20.84 -18.72 6.50
CA VAL A 134 -19.71 -17.76 6.54
C VAL A 134 -19.17 -17.62 7.96
N LYS A 135 -20.05 -17.55 8.97
CA LYS A 135 -19.69 -17.51 10.39
C LYS A 135 -18.95 -18.77 10.83
N SER A 136 -19.40 -19.95 10.42
CA SER A 136 -18.75 -21.23 10.73
C SER A 136 -17.37 -21.40 10.08
N ARG A 137 -16.97 -20.46 9.20
CA ARG A 137 -15.63 -20.41 8.58
C ARG A 137 -14.70 -19.42 9.30
N ASN A 138 -15.14 -18.82 10.41
CA ASN A 138 -14.42 -17.79 11.18
C ASN A 138 -14.06 -16.53 10.37
N ILE A 139 -14.81 -16.25 9.29
CA ILE A 139 -14.63 -15.01 8.53
C ILE A 139 -15.08 -13.83 9.40
N GLU A 140 -14.27 -12.76 9.45
CA GLU A 140 -14.62 -11.55 10.19
C GLU A 140 -15.84 -10.83 9.60
N VAL A 141 -16.67 -10.25 10.47
CA VAL A 141 -17.89 -9.53 10.07
C VAL A 141 -17.59 -8.37 9.11
N THR A 142 -16.43 -7.74 9.24
CA THR A 142 -15.95 -6.67 8.35
C THR A 142 -15.81 -7.12 6.89
N LYS A 143 -15.60 -8.42 6.67
CA LYS A 143 -15.43 -9.04 5.35
C LYS A 143 -16.74 -9.52 4.73
N TYR A 144 -17.86 -9.53 5.47
CA TYR A 144 -19.15 -10.04 4.96
C TYR A 144 -19.66 -9.20 3.78
N LYS A 145 -19.26 -7.93 3.72
CA LYS A 145 -19.57 -7.00 2.61
C LYS A 145 -19.01 -7.44 1.25
N TYR A 146 -18.07 -8.39 1.22
CA TYR A 146 -17.48 -8.94 -0.01
C TYR A 146 -18.17 -10.23 -0.48
N LEU A 147 -19.16 -10.70 0.25
CA LEU A 147 -19.82 -11.99 0.03
C LEU A 147 -21.31 -11.78 -0.20
N TYR A 148 -21.87 -12.54 -1.12
CA TYR A 148 -23.26 -12.43 -1.53
C TYR A 148 -23.92 -13.81 -1.57
N PHE A 149 -25.25 -13.84 -1.55
CA PHE A 149 -26.01 -15.07 -1.58
C PHE A 149 -26.95 -15.13 -2.78
N ALA A 150 -26.77 -16.13 -3.63
CA ALA A 150 -27.72 -16.45 -4.68
C ALA A 150 -28.53 -17.68 -4.26
N GLN A 151 -29.86 -17.51 -4.12
CA GLN A 151 -30.78 -18.63 -3.85
C GLN A 151 -30.85 -19.60 -5.03
N ASP A 152 -30.81 -19.07 -6.24
CA ASP A 152 -30.69 -19.81 -7.49
C ASP A 152 -29.53 -19.20 -8.30
N PHE A 153 -28.37 -19.86 -8.23
CA PHE A 153 -27.16 -19.35 -8.87
C PHE A 153 -27.29 -19.29 -10.39
N LYS A 154 -28.03 -20.21 -11.02
CA LYS A 154 -28.24 -20.20 -12.48
C LYS A 154 -28.98 -18.93 -12.90
N LYS A 155 -30.13 -18.64 -12.27
CA LYS A 155 -30.94 -17.45 -12.57
C LYS A 155 -30.15 -16.16 -12.38
N TRP A 156 -29.34 -16.10 -11.33
CA TRP A 156 -28.47 -14.94 -11.11
C TRP A 156 -27.46 -14.78 -12.25
N VAL A 157 -26.78 -15.85 -12.68
CA VAL A 157 -25.83 -15.79 -13.80
C VAL A 157 -26.53 -15.40 -15.11
N GLU A 158 -27.72 -15.93 -15.39
CA GLU A 158 -28.51 -15.56 -16.58
C GLU A 158 -28.89 -14.07 -16.56
N SER A 159 -29.20 -13.51 -15.38
CA SER A 159 -29.51 -12.08 -15.25
C SER A 159 -28.34 -11.14 -15.59
N LEU A 160 -27.11 -11.66 -15.64
CA LEU A 160 -25.93 -10.91 -16.05
C LEU A 160 -25.83 -10.71 -17.58
N ASN A 161 -26.69 -11.37 -18.37
CA ASN A 161 -26.74 -11.28 -19.83
C ASN A 161 -25.36 -11.46 -20.50
N LEU A 162 -24.65 -12.52 -20.10
CA LEU A 162 -23.31 -12.82 -20.60
C LEU A 162 -23.38 -13.51 -21.98
N ASP A 163 -22.39 -13.24 -22.84
CA ASP A 163 -22.26 -13.93 -24.13
C ASP A 163 -21.95 -15.43 -23.97
N THR A 164 -21.42 -15.83 -22.81
CA THR A 164 -21.05 -17.22 -22.51
C THR A 164 -22.17 -17.92 -21.75
N ASN A 165 -22.63 -19.05 -22.31
CA ASN A 165 -23.56 -19.94 -21.63
C ASN A 165 -22.82 -20.90 -20.69
N TYR A 166 -23.31 -21.02 -19.46
CA TYR A 166 -22.79 -21.94 -18.46
C TYR A 166 -23.83 -23.04 -18.19
N ASP A 167 -23.39 -24.29 -18.18
CA ASP A 167 -24.24 -25.42 -17.77
C ASP A 167 -24.36 -25.43 -16.23
N LEU A 168 -25.46 -24.87 -15.72
CA LEU A 168 -25.70 -24.66 -14.30
C LEU A 168 -26.97 -25.36 -13.84
N ILE A 169 -26.98 -25.74 -12.56
CA ILE A 169 -28.10 -26.43 -11.93
C ILE A 169 -29.10 -25.40 -11.39
N GLU A 170 -30.38 -25.58 -11.68
CA GLU A 170 -31.47 -24.77 -11.12
C GLU A 170 -31.64 -24.99 -9.62
N ASN A 171 -32.08 -23.95 -8.91
CA ASN A 171 -32.28 -23.98 -7.45
C ASN A 171 -31.04 -24.47 -6.68
N ASP A 172 -29.85 -24.12 -7.16
CA ASP A 172 -28.57 -24.39 -6.49
C ASP A 172 -28.13 -23.16 -5.70
N PRO A 173 -28.38 -23.10 -4.38
CA PRO A 173 -28.00 -21.96 -3.57
C PRO A 173 -26.48 -21.91 -3.40
N ARG A 174 -25.89 -20.75 -3.71
CA ARG A 174 -24.45 -20.54 -3.65
C ARG A 174 -24.07 -19.28 -2.91
N LEU A 175 -22.94 -19.36 -2.22
CA LEU A 175 -22.19 -18.20 -1.77
C LEU A 175 -21.47 -17.62 -2.99
N VAL A 176 -21.80 -16.40 -3.34
CA VAL A 176 -21.24 -15.67 -4.47
C VAL A 176 -20.10 -14.78 -3.97
N ILE A 177 -18.94 -14.91 -4.62
CA ILE A 177 -17.73 -14.14 -4.36
C ILE A 177 -17.43 -13.35 -5.64
N PRO A 178 -17.91 -12.09 -5.75
CA PRO A 178 -17.69 -11.25 -6.92
C PRO A 178 -16.26 -10.67 -6.94
N PHE A 179 -15.69 -10.58 -8.13
CA PHE A 179 -14.34 -10.07 -8.36
C PHE A 179 -14.48 -8.73 -9.08
N PHE A 180 -13.73 -7.74 -8.63
CA PHE A 180 -13.78 -6.39 -9.17
C PHE A 180 -12.43 -5.94 -9.68
N ASP A 181 -12.42 -5.11 -10.72
CA ASP A 181 -11.24 -4.34 -11.09
C ASP A 181 -11.02 -3.17 -10.12
N LYS A 182 -9.93 -2.40 -10.32
CA LYS A 182 -9.58 -1.25 -9.48
C LYS A 182 -10.66 -0.16 -9.47
N ASP A 183 -11.45 -0.09 -10.54
CA ASP A 183 -12.54 0.87 -10.70
C ASP A 183 -13.88 0.33 -10.17
N TYR A 184 -13.85 -0.79 -9.44
CA TYR A 184 -15.01 -1.45 -8.83
C TYR A 184 -16.02 -2.06 -9.83
N ASN A 185 -15.63 -2.24 -11.10
CA ASN A 185 -16.48 -2.97 -12.04
C ASN A 185 -16.31 -4.48 -11.86
N MET A 186 -17.42 -5.23 -11.89
CA MET A 186 -17.36 -6.68 -11.78
C MET A 186 -16.71 -7.28 -13.04
N ILE A 187 -15.70 -8.13 -12.84
CA ILE A 187 -14.94 -8.78 -13.92
C ILE A 187 -15.16 -10.28 -13.95
N ALA A 188 -15.45 -10.89 -12.80
CA ALA A 188 -15.76 -12.30 -12.64
C ALA A 188 -16.54 -12.50 -11.34
N ALA A 189 -17.05 -13.69 -11.13
CA ALA A 189 -17.58 -14.12 -9.84
C ALA A 189 -17.39 -15.62 -9.65
N GLN A 190 -17.23 -16.04 -8.41
CA GLN A 190 -17.18 -17.45 -8.06
C GLN A 190 -18.39 -17.83 -7.20
N GLY A 191 -19.13 -18.85 -7.64
CA GLY A 191 -20.22 -19.44 -6.88
C GLY A 191 -19.75 -20.69 -6.16
N ARG A 192 -19.70 -20.66 -4.83
CA ARG A 192 -19.45 -21.81 -3.98
C ARG A 192 -20.76 -22.47 -3.56
N SER A 193 -20.90 -23.77 -3.83
CA SER A 193 -22.11 -24.49 -3.44
C SER A 193 -22.26 -24.58 -1.92
N LEU A 194 -23.45 -24.23 -1.41
CA LEU A 194 -23.81 -24.29 0.01
C LEU A 194 -24.54 -25.58 0.39
N ARG A 195 -25.02 -26.34 -0.60
CA ARG A 195 -25.77 -27.59 -0.41
C ARG A 195 -25.15 -28.70 -1.24
N GLY A 196 -25.16 -29.93 -0.73
CA GLY A 196 -24.52 -31.09 -1.38
C GLY A 196 -25.15 -31.58 -2.69
N LYS A 197 -26.03 -30.80 -3.35
CA LYS A 197 -26.66 -31.20 -4.62
C LYS A 197 -25.71 -31.07 -5.81
N SER A 198 -24.76 -30.13 -5.78
CA SER A 198 -23.77 -29.94 -6.85
C SER A 198 -22.54 -30.82 -6.63
N LYS A 199 -22.10 -31.53 -7.68
CA LYS A 199 -20.80 -32.26 -7.68
C LYS A 199 -19.59 -31.31 -7.64
N LEU A 200 -19.74 -30.09 -8.18
CA LEU A 200 -18.68 -29.08 -8.20
C LEU A 200 -18.82 -28.12 -7.02
N ARG A 201 -17.78 -28.04 -6.19
CA ARG A 201 -17.72 -27.15 -5.01
C ARG A 201 -17.71 -25.67 -5.41
N TYR A 202 -17.03 -25.33 -6.50
CA TYR A 202 -16.91 -23.98 -7.02
C TYR A 202 -17.20 -23.95 -8.52
N VAL A 203 -17.85 -22.89 -8.97
CA VAL A 203 -18.04 -22.55 -10.38
C VAL A 203 -17.61 -21.10 -10.56
N THR A 204 -16.76 -20.82 -11.53
CA THR A 204 -16.28 -19.47 -11.84
C THR A 204 -16.96 -18.96 -13.10
N ILE A 205 -17.58 -17.80 -13.00
CA ILE A 205 -18.26 -17.08 -14.07
C ILE A 205 -17.39 -15.89 -14.45
N LYS A 206 -17.05 -15.77 -15.73
CA LYS A 206 -16.39 -14.58 -16.29
C LYS A 206 -17.45 -13.60 -16.76
N VAL A 207 -17.31 -12.34 -16.33
CA VAL A 207 -18.17 -11.23 -16.80
C VAL A 207 -17.47 -10.48 -17.93
N LYS A 208 -16.16 -10.27 -17.79
CA LYS A 208 -15.29 -9.72 -18.84
C LYS A 208 -14.28 -10.79 -19.26
N GLU A 209 -14.37 -11.28 -20.50
CA GLU A 209 -13.55 -12.41 -20.97
C GLU A 209 -12.03 -12.18 -20.86
N ASN A 210 -11.61 -10.94 -21.13
CA ASN A 210 -10.21 -10.52 -21.17
C ASN A 210 -9.69 -10.00 -19.82
N SER A 211 -10.51 -10.00 -18.76
CA SER A 211 -10.11 -9.47 -17.47
C SER A 211 -9.42 -10.51 -16.58
N PRO A 212 -8.51 -10.07 -15.69
CA PRO A 212 -7.87 -10.96 -14.72
C PRO A 212 -8.89 -11.66 -13.81
N LYS A 213 -8.75 -12.97 -13.60
CA LYS A 213 -9.55 -13.70 -12.58
C LYS A 213 -8.93 -13.57 -11.20
N ILE A 214 -8.70 -12.32 -10.78
CA ILE A 214 -8.03 -12.01 -9.51
C ILE A 214 -9.04 -11.35 -8.58
N PHE A 215 -9.23 -11.95 -7.41
CA PHE A 215 -10.05 -11.37 -6.35
C PHE A 215 -9.18 -10.48 -5.45
N GLY A 216 -9.76 -9.36 -4.97
CA GLY A 216 -9.10 -8.40 -4.07
C GLY A 216 -8.47 -7.18 -4.75
N MET A 217 -8.48 -7.09 -6.09
CA MET A 217 -7.84 -5.98 -6.82
C MET A 217 -8.39 -4.59 -6.44
N ASN A 218 -9.68 -4.50 -6.11
CA ASN A 218 -10.34 -3.25 -5.74
C ASN A 218 -9.92 -2.70 -4.36
N THR A 219 -9.31 -3.53 -3.52
CA THR A 219 -8.84 -3.16 -2.16
C THR A 219 -7.34 -3.33 -1.97
N TRP A 220 -6.63 -3.62 -3.06
CA TRP A 220 -5.20 -3.91 -3.06
C TRP A 220 -4.36 -2.64 -3.01
N ASP A 221 -3.30 -2.66 -2.19
CA ASP A 221 -2.31 -1.60 -2.07
C ASP A 221 -0.94 -2.10 -2.56
N GLU A 222 -0.51 -1.56 -3.69
CA GLU A 222 0.76 -1.93 -4.35
C GLU A 222 2.01 -1.52 -3.55
N ASN A 223 1.85 -0.61 -2.58
CA ASN A 223 2.97 -0.11 -1.76
C ASN A 223 3.29 -1.03 -0.57
N LYS A 224 2.45 -2.04 -0.33
CA LYS A 224 2.63 -3.03 0.73
C LYS A 224 3.01 -4.38 0.12
N THR A 225 3.64 -5.24 0.92
CA THR A 225 3.86 -6.63 0.53
C THR A 225 2.53 -7.26 0.12
N THR A 226 2.50 -7.84 -1.07
CA THR A 226 1.31 -8.42 -1.69
C THR A 226 1.38 -9.93 -1.57
N TYR A 227 0.41 -10.53 -0.88
CA TYR A 227 0.33 -11.98 -0.72
C TYR A 227 -0.58 -12.60 -1.78
N ILE A 228 -0.03 -13.49 -2.59
CA ILE A 228 -0.78 -14.15 -3.65
C ILE A 228 -1.23 -15.52 -3.15
N VAL A 229 -2.53 -15.69 -2.94
CA VAL A 229 -3.14 -16.92 -2.41
C VAL A 229 -3.95 -17.65 -3.50
N GLU A 230 -4.27 -18.94 -3.28
CA GLU A 230 -5.04 -19.74 -4.25
C GLU A 230 -6.54 -19.40 -4.24
N GLY A 231 -7.13 -19.30 -3.04
CA GLY A 231 -8.58 -19.22 -2.85
C GLY A 231 -9.07 -17.84 -2.43
N PRO A 232 -10.21 -17.35 -2.97
CA PRO A 232 -10.82 -16.09 -2.52
C PRO A 232 -11.28 -16.10 -1.05
N ILE A 233 -11.59 -17.27 -0.48
CA ILE A 233 -11.91 -17.36 0.96
C ILE A 233 -10.63 -17.18 1.79
N ASP A 234 -9.53 -17.81 1.37
CA ASP A 234 -8.24 -17.73 2.07
C ASP A 234 -7.70 -16.30 2.09
N SER A 235 -7.91 -15.53 1.01
CA SER A 235 -7.49 -14.12 0.95
C SER A 235 -8.26 -13.22 1.93
N LEU A 236 -9.42 -13.64 2.44
CA LEU A 236 -10.14 -12.85 3.45
C LEU A 236 -9.41 -12.82 4.80
N PHE A 237 -8.49 -13.76 5.03
CA PHE A 237 -7.71 -13.90 6.27
C PHE A 237 -6.27 -13.35 6.17
N VAL A 238 -5.83 -12.96 4.96
CA VAL A 238 -4.47 -12.46 4.72
C VAL A 238 -4.54 -11.00 4.31
N GLU A 239 -3.83 -10.15 5.04
CA GLU A 239 -3.78 -8.72 4.74
C GLU A 239 -3.12 -8.45 3.39
N ASN A 240 -3.62 -7.45 2.67
CA ASN A 240 -3.12 -7.05 1.34
C ASN A 240 -2.88 -8.22 0.37
N SER A 241 -3.85 -9.13 0.29
CA SER A 241 -3.74 -10.33 -0.53
C SER A 241 -4.59 -10.27 -1.81
N LEU A 242 -4.13 -11.02 -2.82
CA LEU A 242 -4.85 -11.25 -4.07
C LEU A 242 -5.04 -12.76 -4.25
N ALA A 243 -6.26 -13.18 -4.61
CA ALA A 243 -6.58 -14.59 -4.83
C ALA A 243 -6.67 -14.94 -6.31
N MET A 244 -5.95 -16.00 -6.71
CA MET A 244 -5.84 -16.48 -8.09
C MET A 244 -6.78 -17.65 -8.37
N ALA A 245 -8.09 -17.43 -8.40
CA ALA A 245 -9.12 -18.47 -8.48
C ALA A 245 -9.07 -19.34 -9.77
N GLY A 246 -8.06 -20.20 -9.88
CA GLY A 246 -7.71 -20.98 -11.07
C GLY A 246 -7.02 -20.18 -12.18
N ALA A 247 -6.55 -18.96 -11.91
CA ALA A 247 -5.91 -18.11 -12.92
C ALA A 247 -4.44 -18.51 -13.15
N ASP A 248 -3.96 -18.45 -14.39
CA ASP A 248 -2.54 -18.67 -14.68
C ASP A 248 -1.73 -17.41 -14.38
N LEU A 249 -0.73 -17.55 -13.52
CA LEU A 249 0.22 -16.51 -13.13
C LEU A 249 1.00 -15.92 -14.30
N SER A 250 1.23 -16.70 -15.35
CA SER A 250 1.95 -16.24 -16.53
C SER A 250 1.31 -15.01 -17.17
N ALA A 251 -0.03 -14.91 -17.11
CA ALA A 251 -0.81 -13.83 -17.69
C ALA A 251 -0.63 -12.49 -16.93
N TYR A 252 -0.15 -12.51 -15.69
CA TYR A 252 -0.12 -11.35 -14.81
C TYR A 252 1.30 -10.96 -14.39
N ARG A 253 2.33 -11.54 -15.01
CA ARG A 253 3.74 -11.28 -14.68
C ARG A 253 4.07 -9.78 -14.67
N LYS A 254 3.59 -9.03 -15.67
CA LYS A 254 3.79 -7.57 -15.78
C LYS A 254 3.17 -6.79 -14.63
N MET A 255 2.04 -7.26 -14.08
CA MET A 255 1.37 -6.62 -12.94
C MET A 255 2.24 -6.65 -11.68
N PHE A 256 3.17 -7.61 -11.58
CA PHE A 256 3.98 -7.87 -10.41
C PHE A 256 5.47 -7.53 -10.58
N GLU A 257 5.88 -6.94 -11.70
CA GLU A 257 7.31 -6.73 -12.04
C GLU A 257 8.06 -5.81 -11.07
N ASN A 258 7.36 -4.90 -10.37
CA ASN A 258 7.97 -3.93 -9.45
C ASN A 258 7.32 -3.91 -8.06
N ILE A 259 6.65 -5.00 -7.68
CA ILE A 259 5.91 -5.09 -6.43
C ILE A 259 6.54 -6.17 -5.55
N ASP A 260 6.57 -5.94 -4.24
CA ASP A 260 6.98 -6.97 -3.30
C ASP A 260 5.90 -8.03 -3.19
N VAL A 261 6.12 -9.18 -3.85
CA VAL A 261 5.13 -10.25 -3.96
C VAL A 261 5.61 -11.52 -3.25
N VAL A 262 4.74 -12.09 -2.43
CA VAL A 262 4.93 -13.37 -1.74
C VAL A 262 3.86 -14.36 -2.15
N PHE A 263 4.27 -15.52 -2.66
CA PHE A 263 3.35 -16.59 -3.05
C PHE A 263 3.00 -17.49 -1.87
N VAL A 264 1.72 -17.78 -1.69
CA VAL A 264 1.19 -18.61 -0.62
C VAL A 264 0.29 -19.69 -1.23
N TYR A 265 0.85 -20.89 -1.38
CA TYR A 265 0.13 -22.06 -1.89
C TYR A 265 -0.47 -22.88 -0.75
N ASP A 266 -1.43 -23.75 -1.07
CA ASP A 266 -1.99 -24.70 -0.13
C ASP A 266 -0.88 -25.62 0.45
N ASN A 267 -1.05 -26.03 1.70
CA ASN A 267 -0.16 -26.96 2.41
C ASN A 267 -0.38 -28.42 1.95
N GLU A 268 -0.20 -28.67 0.66
CA GLU A 268 -0.43 -29.98 0.05
C GLU A 268 0.88 -30.61 -0.44
N LYS A 269 1.76 -31.00 0.49
CA LYS A 269 3.07 -31.57 0.14
C LYS A 269 3.06 -32.81 -0.75
N ARG A 270 1.94 -33.54 -0.79
CA ARG A 270 1.74 -34.73 -1.66
C ARG A 270 1.14 -34.40 -3.02
N ASN A 271 0.63 -33.18 -3.21
CA ASN A 271 0.04 -32.73 -4.47
C ASN A 271 1.15 -32.28 -5.42
N LYS A 272 1.46 -33.12 -6.42
CA LYS A 272 2.55 -32.87 -7.38
C LYS A 272 2.35 -31.58 -8.17
N GLU A 273 1.12 -31.17 -8.45
CA GLU A 273 0.85 -29.93 -9.18
C GLU A 273 1.15 -28.70 -8.32
N ILE A 274 0.79 -28.72 -7.03
CA ILE A 274 1.15 -27.65 -6.09
C ILE A 274 2.66 -27.56 -5.94
N VAL A 275 3.33 -28.68 -5.66
CA VAL A 275 4.80 -28.71 -5.53
C VAL A 275 5.48 -28.19 -6.79
N LYS A 276 4.97 -28.55 -7.98
CA LYS A 276 5.49 -28.07 -9.27
C LYS A 276 5.29 -26.56 -9.45
N LYS A 277 4.17 -25.99 -9.01
CA LYS A 277 3.96 -24.53 -8.99
C LYS A 277 4.97 -23.86 -8.05
N MET A 278 5.16 -24.40 -6.85
CA MET A 278 6.14 -23.88 -5.88
C MET A 278 7.57 -23.91 -6.44
N ASP A 279 7.98 -25.03 -7.06
CA ASP A 279 9.28 -25.16 -7.72
C ASP A 279 9.48 -24.09 -8.82
N ARG A 280 8.44 -23.78 -9.62
CA ARG A 280 8.50 -22.72 -10.65
C ARG A 280 8.67 -21.31 -10.05
N ILE A 281 7.93 -21.00 -8.99
CA ILE A 281 8.06 -19.70 -8.29
C ILE A 281 9.48 -19.52 -7.76
N ILE A 282 10.05 -20.56 -7.14
CA ILE A 282 11.44 -20.54 -6.64
C ILE A 282 12.44 -20.40 -7.80
N ALA A 283 12.23 -21.11 -8.91
CA ALA A 283 13.10 -21.00 -10.09
C ALA A 283 13.10 -19.60 -10.71
N ASN A 284 11.97 -18.88 -10.60
CA ASN A 284 11.86 -17.47 -11.01
C ASN A 284 12.43 -16.49 -9.96
N ASN A 285 13.08 -17.00 -8.90
CA ASN A 285 13.61 -16.23 -7.78
C ASN A 285 12.57 -15.33 -7.10
N GLN A 286 11.32 -15.80 -7.00
CA GLN A 286 10.23 -15.10 -6.31
C GLN A 286 10.11 -15.56 -4.85
N LYS A 287 9.57 -14.70 -3.97
CA LYS A 287 9.36 -15.05 -2.56
C LYS A 287 8.18 -16.00 -2.43
N ILE A 288 8.29 -16.98 -1.54
CA ILE A 288 7.27 -18.02 -1.32
C ILE A 288 7.19 -18.40 0.15
N VAL A 289 5.98 -18.67 0.63
CA VAL A 289 5.76 -19.29 1.94
C VAL A 289 5.93 -20.80 1.83
N ILE A 290 6.77 -21.37 2.70
CA ILE A 290 6.87 -22.81 2.87
C ILE A 290 6.37 -23.15 4.27
N TRP A 291 5.21 -23.81 4.37
CA TRP A 291 4.60 -24.13 5.65
C TRP A 291 5.52 -25.00 6.52
N PRO A 292 5.67 -24.69 7.83
CA PRO A 292 6.49 -25.48 8.73
C PRO A 292 5.81 -26.82 9.07
N ARG A 293 6.60 -27.84 9.42
CA ARG A 293 6.11 -29.22 9.62
C ARG A 293 5.02 -29.41 10.67
N HIS A 294 4.93 -28.49 11.64
CA HIS A 294 3.90 -28.56 12.67
C HIS A 294 2.52 -28.08 12.16
N VAL A 295 2.47 -27.39 11.01
CA VAL A 295 1.22 -27.03 10.34
C VAL A 295 0.77 -28.21 9.49
N ILE A 296 -0.34 -28.83 9.89
CA ILE A 296 -0.91 -30.02 9.24
C ILE A 296 -2.15 -29.69 8.40
N GLN A 297 -2.75 -28.52 8.65
CA GLN A 297 -3.96 -28.06 8.00
C GLN A 297 -3.70 -27.80 6.52
N LYS A 298 -4.68 -28.08 5.68
CA LYS A 298 -4.53 -28.08 4.23
C LYS A 298 -4.41 -26.66 3.65
N ASP A 299 -5.29 -25.77 4.05
CA ASP A 299 -5.41 -24.41 3.51
C ASP A 299 -5.49 -23.38 4.65
N ILE A 300 -5.41 -22.09 4.31
CA ILE A 300 -5.45 -21.00 5.30
C ILE A 300 -6.75 -21.04 6.09
N ASN A 301 -7.90 -21.28 5.45
CA ASN A 301 -9.14 -21.34 6.19
C ASN A 301 -9.18 -22.50 7.21
N ASP A 302 -8.65 -23.67 6.86
CA ASP A 302 -8.49 -24.80 7.79
C ASP A 302 -7.55 -24.43 8.96
N MET A 303 -6.46 -23.69 8.68
CA MET A 303 -5.58 -23.13 9.73
C MET A 303 -6.33 -22.20 10.69
N ILE A 304 -7.12 -21.27 10.16
CA ILE A 304 -7.92 -20.33 10.98
C ILE A 304 -8.96 -21.07 11.83
N LEU A 305 -9.60 -22.11 11.29
CA LEU A 305 -10.55 -22.94 12.04
C LEU A 305 -9.89 -23.71 13.21
N ASN A 306 -8.58 -23.94 13.12
CA ASN A 306 -7.77 -24.59 14.15
C ASN A 306 -7.00 -23.58 15.04
N ASN A 307 -7.38 -22.30 15.02
CA ASN A 307 -6.73 -21.23 15.80
C ASN A 307 -5.22 -21.08 15.54
N VAL A 308 -4.77 -21.38 14.32
CA VAL A 308 -3.39 -21.16 13.90
C VAL A 308 -3.20 -19.69 13.53
N ASP A 309 -2.14 -19.07 14.05
CA ASP A 309 -1.76 -17.70 13.70
C ASP A 309 -1.11 -17.65 12.31
N VAL A 310 -1.96 -17.60 11.29
CA VAL A 310 -1.56 -17.70 9.88
C VAL A 310 -0.60 -16.57 9.48
N MET A 311 -0.88 -15.32 9.87
CA MET A 311 -0.06 -14.18 9.46
C MET A 311 1.35 -14.26 10.05
N ASN A 312 1.45 -14.56 11.35
CA ASN A 312 2.75 -14.75 11.99
C ASN A 312 3.56 -15.88 11.33
N ILE A 313 2.91 -16.99 10.97
CA ILE A 313 3.57 -18.10 10.27
C ILE A 313 4.02 -17.67 8.87
N ILE A 314 3.17 -16.99 8.10
CA ILE A 314 3.50 -16.49 6.75
C ILE A 314 4.74 -15.59 6.80
N GLU A 315 4.78 -14.63 7.74
CA GLU A 315 5.88 -13.69 7.89
C GLU A 315 7.22 -14.39 8.23
N HIS A 316 7.20 -15.39 9.11
CA HIS A 316 8.40 -16.09 9.55
C HIS A 316 8.83 -17.25 8.64
N ASN A 317 7.99 -17.68 7.70
CA ASN A 317 8.25 -18.80 6.79
C ASN A 317 8.23 -18.39 5.32
N THR A 318 8.49 -17.11 5.04
CA THR A 318 8.72 -16.60 3.69
C THR A 318 10.19 -16.74 3.31
N TYR A 319 10.45 -17.41 2.18
CA TYR A 319 11.80 -17.70 1.70
C TYR A 319 11.97 -17.30 0.23
N GLN A 320 13.22 -17.13 -0.21
CA GLN A 320 13.59 -16.86 -1.60
C GLN A 320 14.89 -17.60 -1.96
N GLY A 321 15.12 -17.82 -3.26
CA GLY A 321 16.37 -18.36 -3.79
C GLY A 321 16.73 -19.74 -3.22
N LEU A 322 18.01 -19.92 -2.86
CA LEU A 322 18.53 -21.21 -2.39
C LEU A 322 17.89 -21.68 -1.09
N THR A 323 17.60 -20.77 -0.17
CA THR A 323 16.92 -21.09 1.10
C THR A 323 15.53 -21.66 0.85
N ALA A 324 14.77 -21.07 -0.09
CA ALA A 324 13.45 -21.58 -0.46
C ALA A 324 13.55 -22.99 -1.08
N LYS A 325 14.57 -23.25 -1.90
CA LYS A 325 14.82 -24.58 -2.49
C LYS A 325 15.07 -25.64 -1.41
N THR A 326 15.90 -25.32 -0.41
CA THR A 326 16.16 -26.22 0.73
C THR A 326 14.89 -26.47 1.54
N LYS A 327 14.14 -25.41 1.87
CA LYS A 327 12.89 -25.51 2.62
C LYS A 327 11.83 -26.32 1.87
N LEU A 328 11.74 -26.18 0.55
CA LEU A 328 10.83 -26.97 -0.26
C LEU A 328 11.22 -28.46 -0.28
N LEU A 329 12.51 -28.81 -0.22
CA LEU A 329 12.92 -30.21 -0.04
C LEU A 329 12.50 -30.75 1.33
N GLU A 330 12.67 -29.95 2.40
CA GLU A 330 12.23 -30.32 3.76
C GLU A 330 10.71 -30.51 3.86
N PHE A 331 9.94 -29.72 3.09
CA PHE A 331 8.48 -29.77 2.97
C PHE A 331 7.98 -31.02 2.25
N LYS A 332 8.73 -31.54 1.27
CA LYS A 332 8.39 -32.77 0.54
C LYS A 332 8.57 -34.05 1.37
N LEU A 333 9.33 -33.99 2.48
CA LEU A 333 9.48 -35.06 3.48
C LEU A 333 8.22 -35.14 4.36
#